data_AF-A0A4U0VH03-F1
#
_entry.id   AF-A0A4U0VH03-F1
#
_cell.length_a   1.000
_cell.length_b   1.000
_cell.length_c   1.000
_cell.angle_alpha   90.00
_cell.angle_beta   90.00
_cell.angle_gamma   90.00
#
_symmetry.space_group_name_H-M   'P 1'
#
loop_
_entity.id
_entity.type
_entity.pdbx_description
1 polymer ?
#
loop_
_entity_poly.entity_id
_entity_poly.type
_entity_poly.pdbx_seq_one_letter_code
_entity_poly.pdbx_strand_id
1 'polypeptide(L)'
;MMNCILLADGSRVNVGDMIGNGMDGFIIRKGCHVLKIPHLYGNIHPDGTVEPCSENWLNVGRLEIEMQVYERLRGVPGVAECIECTSNGILLQHYPNGSLRDYMAEHEPPPLHRRLNWVLQATDIIARCHEKGVLVFDIATRNFVLTDDLDLRIIDFSNSSLLPLSEDINRAAVDGSTVRVDLLHLSSVIYSIMSWQPFSVDCAMESEWPPIDQIPELKGLEYGQVVYKCWTRMYTGIQEMVVELRMCARTSSSTGPFEQ
;
A
#
# COMPACT_ATOMS: atom_id res chain seq x y z
N MET A 1 6.49 27.37 -26.26
CA MET A 1 5.81 27.05 -24.99
C MET A 1 6.66 26.03 -24.26
N MET A 2 6.92 26.25 -22.97
CA MET A 2 7.53 25.26 -22.09
C MET A 2 6.42 24.66 -21.23
N ASN A 3 6.43 23.34 -21.07
CA ASN A 3 5.48 22.66 -20.19
C ASN A 3 5.96 22.81 -18.74
N CYS A 4 5.02 22.97 -17.82
CA CYS A 4 5.28 22.97 -16.38
C CYS A 4 4.24 22.15 -15.63
N ILE A 5 4.58 21.79 -14.40
CA ILE A 5 3.70 21.10 -13.47
C ILE A 5 3.05 22.14 -12.55
N LEU A 6 1.78 21.95 -12.26
CA LEU A 6 0.97 22.86 -11.45
C LEU A 6 0.47 22.18 -10.17
N LEU A 7 0.26 23.00 -9.14
CA LEU A 7 -0.65 22.70 -8.03
C LEU A 7 -2.09 23.06 -8.41
N ALA A 8 -3.07 22.62 -7.63
CA ALA A 8 -4.48 22.91 -7.89
C ALA A 8 -4.83 24.41 -7.79
N ASP A 9 -4.08 25.17 -6.99
CA ASP A 9 -4.17 26.64 -6.93
C ASP A 9 -3.54 27.36 -8.13
N GLY A 10 -2.98 26.62 -9.10
CA GLY A 10 -2.34 27.15 -10.30
C GLY A 10 -0.88 27.58 -10.11
N SER A 11 -0.33 27.45 -8.91
CA SER A 11 1.09 27.72 -8.67
C SER A 11 1.98 26.65 -9.31
N ARG A 12 3.18 27.06 -9.70
CA ARG A 12 4.14 26.18 -10.38
C ARG A 12 4.90 25.32 -9.37
N VAL A 13 5.08 24.05 -9.73
CA VAL A 13 5.95 23.14 -9.02
C VAL A 13 7.38 23.26 -9.56
N ASN A 14 8.35 23.30 -8.65
CA ASN A 14 9.75 23.20 -9.01
C ASN A 14 10.08 21.74 -9.33
N VAL A 15 10.43 21.46 -10.60
CA VAL A 15 10.73 20.10 -11.07
C VAL A 15 11.95 19.49 -10.36
N GLY A 16 12.87 20.32 -9.84
CA GLY A 16 14.00 19.84 -9.04
C GLY A 16 13.61 19.19 -7.72
N ASP A 17 12.39 19.47 -7.22
CA ASP A 17 11.84 18.87 -6.00
C ASP A 17 11.05 17.59 -6.29
N MET A 18 10.82 17.24 -7.57
CA MET A 18 10.11 16.03 -7.96
C MET A 18 10.99 14.80 -7.72
N ILE A 19 10.48 13.87 -6.91
CA ILE A 19 11.17 12.63 -6.56
C ILE A 19 10.49 11.39 -7.15
N GLY A 20 9.28 11.54 -7.71
CA GLY A 20 8.58 10.43 -8.34
C GLY A 20 7.45 10.89 -9.25
N ASN A 21 7.11 10.03 -10.20
CA ASN A 21 5.96 10.14 -11.09
C ASN A 21 5.16 8.85 -10.95
N GLY A 22 4.09 8.89 -10.15
CA GLY A 22 3.21 7.75 -9.88
C GLY A 22 2.14 7.60 -10.95
N MET A 23 1.27 6.60 -10.78
CA MET A 23 0.13 6.41 -11.70
C MET A 23 -0.89 7.55 -11.57
N ASP A 24 -1.15 7.99 -10.34
CA ASP A 24 -2.22 8.95 -10.02
C ASP A 24 -1.72 10.34 -9.62
N GLY A 25 -0.41 10.58 -9.66
CA GLY A 25 0.14 11.88 -9.30
C GLY A 25 1.65 11.98 -9.28
N PHE A 26 2.12 13.23 -9.21
CA PHE A 26 3.52 13.54 -8.95
C PHE A 26 3.83 13.48 -7.46
N ILE A 27 5.06 13.07 -7.16
CA ILE A 27 5.58 12.98 -5.80
C ILE A 27 6.67 14.02 -5.64
N ILE A 28 6.44 15.00 -4.77
CA ILE A 28 7.30 16.18 -4.57
C ILE A 28 7.89 16.15 -3.16
N ARG A 29 9.20 16.35 -3.04
CA ARG A 29 9.87 16.50 -1.74
C ARG A 29 9.62 17.90 -1.17
N LYS A 30 9.16 17.96 0.08
CA LYS A 30 8.90 19.20 0.84
C LYS A 30 9.63 19.13 2.18
N GLY A 31 10.94 19.37 2.17
CA GLY A 31 11.78 19.24 3.37
C GLY A 31 11.83 17.79 3.87
N CYS A 32 11.29 17.55 5.08
CA CYS A 32 11.15 16.22 5.70
C CYS A 32 9.81 15.53 5.37
N HIS A 33 9.04 16.07 4.43
CA HIS A 33 7.75 15.52 4.00
C HIS A 33 7.75 15.22 2.50
N VAL A 34 6.73 14.48 2.08
CA VAL A 34 6.42 14.18 0.69
C VAL A 34 5.01 14.66 0.37
N LEU A 35 4.87 15.41 -0.71
CA LEU A 35 3.60 15.90 -1.21
C LEU A 35 3.24 15.13 -2.48
N LYS A 36 2.12 14.39 -2.44
CA LYS A 36 1.49 13.79 -3.62
C LYS A 36 0.49 14.77 -4.21
N ILE A 37 0.63 15.08 -5.49
CA ILE A 37 -0.23 16.04 -6.22
C ILE A 37 -0.80 15.38 -7.49
N PRO A 38 -1.98 15.77 -7.96
CA PRO A 38 -2.52 15.25 -9.22
C PRO A 38 -1.67 15.67 -10.43
N HIS A 39 -1.81 14.95 -11.55
CA HIS A 39 -1.15 15.29 -12.81
C HIS A 39 -1.75 16.54 -13.47
N LEU A 40 -1.38 17.72 -12.97
CA LEU A 40 -1.79 19.01 -13.52
C LEU A 40 -0.64 19.65 -14.27
N TYR A 41 -0.91 20.05 -15.52
CA TYR A 41 0.07 20.63 -16.42
C TYR A 41 -0.32 22.06 -16.80
N GLY A 42 0.67 22.87 -17.16
CA GLY A 42 0.46 24.20 -17.71
C GLY A 42 1.47 24.56 -18.79
N ASN A 43 1.07 25.47 -19.67
CA ASN A 43 1.93 26.05 -20.70
C ASN A 43 2.47 27.39 -20.23
N ILE A 44 3.80 27.54 -20.26
CA ILE A 44 4.46 28.82 -20.00
C ILE A 44 4.52 29.61 -21.31
N HIS A 45 3.90 30.78 -21.28
CA HIS A 45 3.94 31.77 -22.34
C HIS A 45 5.24 32.59 -22.31
N PRO A 46 5.65 33.22 -23.43
CA PRO A 46 6.88 34.03 -23.47
C PRO A 46 6.92 35.19 -22.47
N ASP A 47 5.77 35.68 -22.04
CA ASP A 47 5.62 36.74 -21.01
C ASP A 47 5.70 36.21 -19.57
N GLY A 48 5.89 34.89 -19.40
CA GLY A 48 5.98 34.22 -18.11
C GLY A 48 4.63 33.83 -17.50
N THR A 49 3.51 34.17 -18.14
CA THR A 49 2.18 33.72 -17.70
C THR A 49 2.03 32.22 -17.90
N VAL A 50 1.24 31.59 -17.04
CA VAL A 50 0.98 30.16 -17.08
C VAL A 50 -0.49 29.93 -17.37
N GLU A 51 -0.74 29.17 -18.42
CA GLU A 51 -2.08 28.75 -18.79
C GLU A 51 -2.24 27.25 -18.47
N PRO A 52 -3.17 26.87 -17.57
CA PRO A 52 -3.45 25.46 -17.28
C PRO A 52 -3.91 24.70 -18.54
N CYS A 53 -3.41 23.48 -18.72
CA CYS A 53 -3.83 22.63 -19.83
C CYS A 53 -5.32 22.28 -19.71
N SER A 54 -6.02 22.31 -20.85
CA SER A 54 -7.46 22.01 -20.93
C SER A 54 -7.82 20.56 -20.55
N GLU A 55 -6.86 19.66 -20.45
CA GLU A 55 -7.07 18.25 -20.07
C GLU A 55 -7.00 18.03 -18.56
N ASN A 56 -6.55 19.03 -17.78
CA ASN A 56 -6.36 18.91 -16.35
C ASN A 56 -7.63 18.50 -15.58
N TRP A 57 -8.83 18.81 -16.10
CA TRP A 57 -10.09 18.42 -15.47
C TRP A 57 -10.25 16.89 -15.32
N LEU A 58 -9.57 16.09 -16.14
CA LEU A 58 -9.55 14.62 -16.02
C LEU A 58 -8.82 14.13 -14.77
N ASN A 59 -7.99 14.99 -14.17
CA ASN A 59 -7.17 14.69 -13.00
C ASN A 59 -7.63 15.44 -11.74
N VAL A 60 -8.57 16.37 -11.87
CA VAL A 60 -9.21 17.02 -10.72
C VAL A 60 -10.02 15.98 -9.94
N GLY A 61 -9.85 15.95 -8.62
CA GLY A 61 -10.53 14.99 -7.75
C GLY A 61 -9.92 13.58 -7.72
N ARG A 62 -8.86 13.29 -8.50
CA ARG A 62 -8.20 11.97 -8.48
C ARG A 62 -7.67 11.54 -7.11
N LEU A 63 -7.33 12.50 -6.25
CA LEU A 63 -6.85 12.22 -4.90
C LEU A 63 -7.96 12.26 -3.83
N GLU A 64 -9.21 12.54 -4.20
CA GLU A 64 -10.26 12.82 -3.21
C GLU A 64 -10.61 11.59 -2.37
N ILE A 65 -10.66 10.40 -3.00
CA ILE A 65 -10.85 9.13 -2.28
C ILE A 65 -9.67 8.88 -1.34
N GLU A 66 -8.43 9.01 -1.82
CA GLU A 66 -7.24 8.78 -1.02
C GLU A 66 -7.17 9.76 0.18
N MET A 67 -7.52 11.03 -0.01
CA MET A 67 -7.65 12.02 1.06
C MET A 67 -8.67 11.57 2.10
N GLN A 68 -9.87 11.14 1.69
CA GLN A 68 -10.90 10.66 2.61
C GLN A 68 -10.45 9.41 3.39
N VAL A 69 -9.69 8.53 2.74
CA VAL A 69 -9.11 7.34 3.39
C VAL A 69 -8.07 7.75 4.43
N TYR A 70 -7.14 8.65 4.12
CA TYR A 70 -6.19 9.15 5.12
C TYR A 70 -6.89 9.82 6.31
N GLU A 71 -7.99 10.56 6.08
CA GLU A 71 -8.75 11.13 7.20
C GLU A 71 -9.50 10.09 8.02
N ARG A 72 -10.01 9.03 7.39
CA ARG A 72 -10.60 7.90 8.11
C ARG A 72 -9.57 7.14 8.95
N LEU A 73 -8.36 7.00 8.41
CA LEU A 73 -7.26 6.22 8.99
C LEU A 73 -6.29 7.05 9.82
N ARG A 74 -6.60 8.33 10.07
CA ARG A 74 -5.72 9.23 10.82
C ARG A 74 -5.42 8.64 12.21
N GLY A 75 -4.13 8.48 12.51
CA GLY A 75 -3.65 7.92 13.77
C GLY A 75 -3.77 6.39 13.90
N VAL A 76 -4.22 5.68 12.85
CA VAL A 76 -4.24 4.21 12.83
C VAL A 76 -2.79 3.69 12.78
N PRO A 77 -2.36 2.84 13.73
CA PRO A 77 -0.98 2.37 13.76
C PRO A 77 -0.60 1.58 12.50
N GLY A 78 0.54 1.93 11.92
CA GLY A 78 1.07 1.33 10.70
C GLY A 78 0.52 1.92 9.39
N VAL A 79 -0.36 2.92 9.45
CA VAL A 79 -0.62 3.82 8.31
C VAL A 79 0.44 4.93 8.32
N ALA A 80 0.89 5.36 7.13
CA ALA A 80 1.78 6.49 6.99
C ALA A 80 1.14 7.76 7.56
N GLU A 81 1.97 8.59 8.20
CA GLU A 81 1.47 9.81 8.84
C GLU A 81 1.10 10.85 7.78
N CYS A 82 -0.20 11.17 7.73
CA CYS A 82 -0.73 12.27 6.92
C CYS A 82 -0.70 13.55 7.73
N ILE A 83 0.16 14.49 7.31
CA ILE A 83 0.36 15.79 7.94
C ILE A 83 -0.79 16.72 7.57
N GLU A 84 -1.17 16.74 6.29
CA GLU A 84 -2.21 17.63 5.78
C GLU A 84 -2.80 17.11 4.47
N CYS A 85 -4.12 17.23 4.33
CA CYS A 85 -4.85 17.07 3.07
C CYS A 85 -5.35 18.45 2.63
N THR A 86 -4.91 18.92 1.45
CA THR A 86 -5.33 20.22 0.88
C THR A 86 -5.87 20.04 -0.53
N SER A 87 -6.42 21.10 -1.12
CA SER A 87 -6.78 21.10 -2.55
C SER A 87 -5.58 20.80 -3.45
N ASN A 88 -4.36 21.11 -3.02
CA ASN A 88 -3.14 20.90 -3.79
C ASN A 88 -2.66 19.44 -3.73
N GLY A 89 -3.09 18.65 -2.75
CA GLY A 89 -2.68 17.26 -2.61
C GLY A 89 -2.55 16.78 -1.16
N ILE A 90 -1.86 15.66 -1.00
CA ILE A 90 -1.70 14.92 0.26
C ILE A 90 -0.26 15.04 0.73
N LEU A 91 -0.05 15.67 1.89
CA LEU A 91 1.26 15.83 2.52
C LEU A 91 1.48 14.72 3.54
N LEU A 92 2.44 13.85 3.28
CA LEU A 92 2.81 12.70 4.11
C LEU A 92 4.19 12.89 4.73
N GLN A 93 4.43 12.22 5.86
CA GLN A 93 5.78 12.03 6.40
C GLN A 93 6.69 11.34 5.36
N HIS A 94 7.93 11.82 5.23
CA HIS A 94 8.93 11.14 4.41
C HIS A 94 9.61 10.01 5.21
N TYR A 95 9.75 8.84 4.60
CA TYR A 95 10.38 7.65 5.16
C TYR A 95 11.67 7.33 4.39
N PRO A 96 12.87 7.68 4.92
CA PRO A 96 14.12 7.62 4.16
C PRO A 96 14.57 6.20 3.75
N ASN A 97 14.14 5.17 4.49
CA ASN A 97 14.45 3.78 4.18
C ASN A 97 13.68 3.23 2.97
N GLY A 98 12.83 4.05 2.35
CA GLY A 98 12.13 3.71 1.12
C GLY A 98 11.08 2.62 1.31
N SER A 99 10.68 2.00 0.19
CA SER A 99 9.71 0.91 0.20
C SER A 99 10.37 -0.42 0.58
N LEU A 100 9.58 -1.34 1.11
CA LEU A 100 10.02 -2.70 1.41
C LEU A 100 10.51 -3.41 0.14
N ARG A 101 9.91 -3.12 -1.02
CA ARG A 101 10.40 -3.63 -2.31
C ARG A 101 11.84 -3.18 -2.58
N ASP A 102 12.12 -1.89 -2.43
CA ASP A 102 13.45 -1.33 -2.72
C ASP A 102 14.46 -1.84 -1.67
N TYR A 103 14.05 -1.89 -0.40
CA TYR A 103 14.85 -2.49 0.67
C TYR A 103 15.23 -3.94 0.38
N MET A 104 14.28 -4.76 -0.09
CA MET A 104 14.54 -6.16 -0.47
C MET A 104 15.51 -6.30 -1.65
N ALA A 105 15.50 -5.34 -2.59
CA ALA A 105 16.40 -5.36 -3.74
C ALA A 105 17.84 -5.00 -3.38
N GLU A 106 18.01 -4.18 -2.34
CA GLU A 106 19.31 -3.64 -1.92
C GLU A 106 19.98 -4.45 -0.79
N HIS A 107 19.23 -5.32 -0.12
CA HIS A 107 19.70 -6.03 1.08
C HIS A 107 19.52 -7.54 1.00
N GLU A 108 20.45 -8.25 1.62
CA GLU A 108 20.30 -9.67 1.92
C GLU A 108 19.12 -9.93 2.88
N PRO A 109 18.52 -11.14 2.86
CA PRO A 109 17.40 -11.47 3.74
C PRO A 109 17.73 -11.23 5.21
N PRO A 110 16.93 -10.43 5.95
CA PRO A 110 17.15 -10.25 7.36
C PRO A 110 16.81 -11.53 8.14
N PRO A 111 17.24 -11.62 9.42
CA PRO A 111 16.92 -12.75 10.28
C PRO A 111 15.42 -13.07 10.29
N LEU A 112 15.09 -14.35 10.41
CA LEU A 112 13.70 -14.84 10.32
C LEU A 112 12.74 -14.07 11.21
N HIS A 113 13.12 -13.76 12.46
CA HIS A 113 12.26 -13.01 13.38
C HIS A 113 11.84 -11.62 12.85
N ARG A 114 12.69 -10.94 12.07
CA ARG A 114 12.37 -9.64 11.46
C ARG A 114 11.34 -9.82 10.35
N ARG A 115 11.52 -10.84 9.51
CA ARG A 115 10.57 -11.20 8.45
C ARG A 115 9.21 -11.60 9.03
N LEU A 116 9.20 -12.40 10.10
CA LEU A 116 7.97 -12.74 10.82
C LEU A 116 7.28 -11.50 11.41
N ASN A 117 8.05 -10.56 11.97
CA ASN A 117 7.51 -9.29 12.47
C ASN A 117 6.86 -8.46 11.34
N TRP A 118 7.52 -8.34 10.18
CA TRP A 118 6.95 -7.65 9.02
C TRP A 118 5.66 -8.31 8.50
N VAL A 119 5.58 -9.64 8.46
CA VAL A 119 4.34 -10.34 8.10
C VAL A 119 3.20 -10.00 9.07
N LEU A 120 3.47 -10.01 10.37
CA LEU A 120 2.48 -9.66 11.39
C LEU A 120 2.07 -8.18 11.28
N GLN A 121 3.02 -7.27 11.09
CA GLN A 121 2.73 -5.85 10.90
C GLN A 121 1.87 -5.60 9.66
N ALA A 122 2.25 -6.15 8.50
CA ALA A 122 1.49 -6.01 7.26
C ALA A 122 0.05 -6.50 7.46
N THR A 123 -0.13 -7.66 8.09
CA THR A 123 -1.46 -8.22 8.35
C THR A 123 -2.27 -7.35 9.32
N ASP A 124 -1.66 -6.89 10.41
CA ASP A 124 -2.33 -6.04 11.40
C ASP A 124 -2.70 -4.66 10.83
N ILE A 125 -1.88 -4.12 9.91
CA ILE A 125 -2.18 -2.88 9.19
C ILE A 125 -3.44 -3.05 8.36
N ILE A 126 -3.51 -4.09 7.50
CA ILE A 126 -4.69 -4.33 6.66
C ILE A 126 -5.91 -4.64 7.53
N ALA A 127 -5.75 -5.38 8.63
CA ALA A 127 -6.84 -5.64 9.56
C ALA A 127 -7.45 -4.36 10.17
N ARG A 128 -6.60 -3.38 10.51
CA ARG A 128 -7.06 -2.07 11.00
C ARG A 128 -7.70 -1.23 9.90
N CYS A 129 -7.22 -1.31 8.66
CA CYS A 129 -7.89 -0.69 7.52
C CYS A 129 -9.31 -1.27 7.36
N HIS A 130 -9.43 -2.59 7.40
CA HIS A 130 -10.72 -3.29 7.28
C HIS A 130 -11.68 -2.92 8.41
N GLU A 131 -11.20 -2.82 9.65
CA GLU A 131 -11.99 -2.35 10.81
C GLU A 131 -12.54 -0.92 10.63
N LYS A 132 -11.85 -0.08 9.84
CA LYS A 132 -12.27 1.28 9.52
C LYS A 132 -13.09 1.38 8.22
N GLY A 133 -13.51 0.25 7.66
CA GLY A 133 -14.32 0.17 6.44
C GLY A 133 -13.53 0.51 5.18
N VAL A 134 -12.22 0.30 5.16
CA VAL A 134 -11.36 0.58 4.00
C VAL A 134 -10.93 -0.75 3.37
N LEU A 135 -11.33 -0.99 2.12
CA LEU A 135 -10.72 -2.02 1.27
C LEU A 135 -9.56 -1.37 0.50
N VAL A 136 -8.36 -1.96 0.56
CA VAL A 136 -7.13 -1.29 0.12
C VAL A 136 -6.86 -1.49 -1.37
N PHE A 137 -7.07 -2.71 -1.84
CA PHE A 137 -6.86 -3.26 -3.18
C PHE A 137 -5.43 -3.22 -3.71
N ASP A 138 -4.64 -2.15 -3.51
CA ASP A 138 -3.24 -2.11 -3.94
C ASP A 138 -2.24 -2.50 -2.85
N ILE A 139 -2.39 -3.73 -2.31
CA ILE A 139 -1.51 -4.24 -1.26
C ILE A 139 -0.26 -4.88 -1.89
N ALA A 140 0.85 -4.14 -1.90
CA ALA A 140 2.10 -4.59 -2.49
C ALA A 140 3.32 -4.13 -1.68
N THR A 141 4.46 -4.82 -1.81
CA THR A 141 5.71 -4.47 -1.11
C THR A 141 6.21 -3.06 -1.44
N ARG A 142 5.86 -2.51 -2.61
CA ARG A 142 6.15 -1.11 -2.99
C ARG A 142 5.36 -0.08 -2.18
N ASN A 143 4.21 -0.47 -1.63
CA ASN A 143 3.30 0.40 -0.89
C ASN A 143 3.46 0.23 0.63
N PHE A 144 4.43 -0.57 1.09
CA PHE A 144 4.88 -0.54 2.47
C PHE A 144 6.24 0.15 2.54
N VAL A 145 6.35 1.25 3.26
CA VAL A 145 7.61 1.96 3.53
C VAL A 145 8.11 1.68 4.94
N LEU A 146 9.41 1.90 5.16
CA LEU A 146 10.08 1.56 6.42
C LEU A 146 10.36 2.81 7.26
N THR A 147 10.01 2.76 8.54
CA THR A 147 10.46 3.75 9.54
C THR A 147 11.96 3.63 9.81
N ASP A 148 12.52 4.55 10.59
CA ASP A 148 13.92 4.47 11.07
C ASP A 148 14.18 3.19 11.87
N ASP A 149 13.18 2.69 12.61
CA ASP A 149 13.22 1.43 13.35
C ASP A 149 12.96 0.18 12.48
N LEU A 150 12.80 0.38 11.17
CA LEU A 150 12.44 -0.63 10.17
C LEU A 150 11.07 -1.26 10.41
N ASP A 151 10.11 -0.51 10.96
CA ASP A 151 8.70 -0.91 11.02
C ASP A 151 7.96 -0.51 9.75
N LEU A 152 6.93 -1.28 9.38
CA LEU A 152 6.14 -1.03 8.18
C LEU A 152 5.14 0.12 8.37
N ARG A 153 5.01 0.94 7.33
CA ARG A 153 3.94 1.91 7.13
C ARG A 153 3.33 1.70 5.76
N ILE A 154 2.03 1.48 5.68
CA ILE A 154 1.35 1.45 4.39
C ILE A 154 1.16 2.88 3.87
N ILE A 155 1.43 3.06 2.59
CA ILE A 155 1.18 4.26 1.80
C ILE A 155 0.27 3.87 0.62
N ASP A 156 -0.19 4.89 -0.10
CA ASP A 156 -0.95 4.79 -1.35
C ASP A 156 -2.32 4.11 -1.21
N PHE A 157 -3.37 4.93 -1.10
CA PHE A 157 -4.76 4.47 -1.06
C PHE A 157 -5.55 4.92 -2.31
N SER A 158 -4.86 5.16 -3.43
CA SER A 158 -5.49 5.68 -4.66
C SER A 158 -6.59 4.76 -5.20
N ASN A 159 -6.39 3.45 -5.06
CA ASN A 159 -7.32 2.42 -5.53
C ASN A 159 -8.26 1.92 -4.44
N SER A 160 -8.22 2.48 -3.24
CA SER A 160 -9.01 1.98 -2.11
C SER A 160 -10.49 2.33 -2.25
N SER A 161 -11.34 1.50 -1.63
CA SER A 161 -12.78 1.78 -1.48
C SER A 161 -13.11 2.07 -0.02
N LEU A 162 -13.88 3.15 0.19
CA LEU A 162 -14.32 3.59 1.50
C LEU A 162 -15.78 3.23 1.72
N LEU A 163 -16.01 2.20 2.54
CA LEU A 163 -17.35 1.75 2.90
C LEU A 163 -17.92 2.55 4.09
N PRO A 164 -19.25 2.65 4.20
CA PRO A 164 -19.89 3.07 5.44
C PRO A 164 -19.50 2.13 6.60
N LEU A 165 -19.22 2.69 7.78
CA LEU A 165 -18.84 1.89 8.96
C LEU A 165 -19.93 0.92 9.45
N SER A 166 -21.18 1.12 9.02
CA SER A 166 -22.29 0.22 9.30
C SER A 166 -22.32 -1.03 8.41
N GLU A 167 -21.55 -1.05 7.32
CA GLU A 167 -21.51 -2.15 6.37
C GLU A 167 -20.53 -3.23 6.83
N ASP A 168 -20.91 -4.50 6.65
CA ASP A 168 -20.02 -5.63 6.89
C ASP A 168 -19.06 -5.77 5.71
N ILE A 169 -17.81 -5.32 5.91
CA ILE A 169 -16.75 -5.38 4.90
C ILE A 169 -16.51 -6.78 4.34
N ASN A 170 -16.79 -7.84 5.11
CA ASN A 170 -16.59 -9.22 4.65
C ASN A 170 -17.67 -9.66 3.65
N ARG A 171 -18.76 -8.90 3.55
CA ARG A 171 -19.89 -9.14 2.62
C ARG A 171 -19.98 -8.08 1.53
N ALA A 172 -19.21 -7.01 1.64
CA ALA A 172 -19.17 -5.94 0.66
C ALA A 172 -18.55 -6.43 -0.66
N ALA A 173 -19.12 -5.96 -1.76
CA ALA A 173 -18.58 -6.13 -3.10
C ALA A 173 -18.75 -4.81 -3.85
N VAL A 174 -17.64 -4.11 -4.07
CA VAL A 174 -17.60 -2.83 -4.79
C VAL A 174 -17.01 -3.10 -6.16
N ASP A 175 -17.85 -3.08 -7.19
CA ASP A 175 -17.45 -3.33 -8.58
C ASP A 175 -16.66 -4.63 -8.80
N GLY A 176 -17.00 -5.69 -8.06
CA GLY A 176 -16.33 -7.00 -8.12
C GLY A 176 -15.08 -7.12 -7.23
N SER A 177 -14.73 -6.04 -6.52
CA SER A 177 -13.63 -5.97 -5.56
C SER A 177 -14.14 -6.29 -4.15
N THR A 178 -13.47 -7.20 -3.46
CA THR A 178 -13.91 -7.75 -2.17
C THR A 178 -12.77 -7.85 -1.18
N VAL A 179 -13.08 -8.14 0.08
CA VAL A 179 -12.08 -8.46 1.11
C VAL A 179 -11.12 -9.58 0.66
N ARG A 180 -11.56 -10.53 -0.18
CA ARG A 180 -10.71 -11.64 -0.63
C ARG A 180 -9.61 -11.19 -1.58
N VAL A 181 -9.86 -10.15 -2.38
CA VAL A 181 -8.85 -9.54 -3.25
C VAL A 181 -7.73 -8.93 -2.38
N ASP A 182 -8.09 -8.23 -1.30
CA ASP A 182 -7.11 -7.75 -0.31
C ASP A 182 -6.30 -8.91 0.32
N LEU A 183 -6.97 -9.99 0.71
CA LEU A 183 -6.28 -11.17 1.28
C LEU A 183 -5.33 -11.84 0.29
N LEU A 184 -5.69 -11.86 -0.99
CA LEU A 184 -4.83 -12.38 -2.06
C LEU A 184 -3.57 -11.51 -2.19
N HIS A 185 -3.73 -10.19 -2.32
CA HIS A 185 -2.59 -9.27 -2.43
C HIS A 185 -1.70 -9.27 -1.18
N LEU A 186 -2.30 -9.30 0.01
CA LEU A 186 -1.56 -9.47 1.27
C LEU A 186 -0.79 -10.79 1.30
N SER A 187 -1.37 -11.89 0.80
CA SER A 187 -0.66 -13.18 0.73
C SER A 187 0.56 -13.13 -0.20
N SER A 188 0.51 -12.34 -1.26
CA SER A 188 1.66 -12.09 -2.15
C SER A 188 2.77 -11.30 -1.46
N VAL A 189 2.41 -10.33 -0.62
CA VAL A 189 3.37 -9.61 0.26
C VAL A 189 4.01 -10.57 1.27
N ILE A 190 3.21 -11.43 1.91
CA ILE A 190 3.72 -12.43 2.86
C ILE A 190 4.69 -13.39 2.17
N TYR A 191 4.31 -13.94 1.02
CA TYR A 191 5.20 -14.78 0.23
C TYR A 191 6.50 -14.05 -0.10
N SER A 192 6.41 -12.79 -0.53
CA SER A 192 7.58 -11.98 -0.89
C SER A 192 8.55 -11.82 0.28
N ILE A 193 8.02 -11.48 1.47
CA ILE A 193 8.82 -11.34 2.70
C ILE A 193 9.47 -12.68 3.09
N MET A 194 8.69 -13.78 3.06
CA MET A 194 9.17 -15.07 3.56
C MET A 194 10.16 -15.76 2.62
N SER A 195 9.97 -15.63 1.30
CA SER A 195 10.90 -16.14 0.30
C SER A 195 12.07 -15.19 0.03
N TRP A 196 11.95 -13.93 0.46
CA TRP A 196 12.82 -12.83 0.08
C TRP A 196 12.93 -12.65 -1.44
N GLN A 197 11.82 -12.84 -2.15
CA GLN A 197 11.73 -12.69 -3.61
C GLN A 197 10.49 -11.87 -3.97
N PRO A 198 10.58 -10.83 -4.82
CA PRO A 198 9.42 -10.06 -5.23
C PRO A 198 8.37 -10.95 -5.91
N PHE A 199 7.14 -10.87 -5.43
CA PHE A 199 6.00 -11.57 -6.00
C PHE A 199 4.74 -10.71 -5.89
N SER A 200 3.99 -10.64 -6.97
CA SER A 200 2.72 -9.93 -7.06
C SER A 200 1.80 -10.64 -8.02
N VAL A 201 0.50 -10.48 -7.81
CA VAL A 201 -0.52 -10.92 -8.75
C VAL A 201 -1.23 -9.68 -9.29
N ASP A 202 -1.65 -9.76 -10.54
CA ASP A 202 -2.51 -8.77 -11.16
C ASP A 202 -3.94 -9.28 -11.07
N CYS A 203 -4.71 -8.78 -10.10
CA CYS A 203 -6.06 -9.23 -9.80
C CYS A 203 -6.87 -8.04 -9.27
N ALA A 204 -7.54 -7.30 -10.15
CA ALA A 204 -8.32 -6.15 -9.72
C ALA A 204 -9.65 -6.59 -9.08
N MET A 205 -10.22 -7.71 -9.54
CA MET A 205 -11.54 -8.20 -9.14
C MET A 205 -11.57 -9.71 -8.96
N GLU A 206 -12.52 -10.24 -8.18
CA GLU A 206 -12.63 -11.69 -7.93
C GLU A 206 -12.82 -12.54 -9.20
N SER A 207 -13.36 -11.97 -10.30
CA SER A 207 -13.49 -12.65 -11.59
C SER A 207 -12.18 -12.82 -12.35
N GLU A 208 -11.15 -12.04 -12.01
CA GLU A 208 -9.80 -12.12 -12.60
C GLU A 208 -8.85 -12.99 -11.77
N TRP A 209 -9.40 -13.72 -10.80
CA TRP A 209 -8.60 -14.48 -9.84
C TRP A 209 -7.62 -15.42 -10.53
N PRO A 210 -6.34 -15.40 -10.11
CA PRO A 210 -5.31 -16.15 -10.79
C PRO A 210 -5.54 -17.66 -10.68
N PRO A 211 -5.26 -18.42 -11.73
CA PRO A 211 -5.19 -19.88 -11.68
C PRO A 211 -4.26 -20.38 -10.57
N ILE A 212 -4.61 -21.52 -9.96
CA ILE A 212 -3.88 -22.07 -8.81
C ILE A 212 -2.43 -22.47 -9.15
N ASP A 213 -2.11 -22.72 -10.42
CA ASP A 213 -0.76 -23.05 -10.89
C ASP A 213 0.16 -21.82 -10.99
N GLN A 214 -0.39 -20.61 -10.87
CA GLN A 214 0.40 -19.38 -10.70
C GLN A 214 0.86 -19.15 -9.26
N ILE A 215 0.38 -19.95 -8.30
CA ILE A 215 0.89 -19.89 -6.94
C ILE A 215 2.35 -20.36 -6.95
N PRO A 216 3.29 -19.60 -6.35
CA PRO A 216 4.67 -20.03 -6.28
C PRO A 216 4.84 -21.24 -5.36
N GLU A 217 6.00 -21.89 -5.40
CA GLU A 217 6.25 -23.06 -4.55
C GLU A 217 6.25 -22.69 -3.07
N LEU A 218 5.37 -23.33 -2.30
CA LEU A 218 5.17 -23.05 -0.87
C LEU A 218 5.84 -24.08 0.05
N LYS A 219 6.47 -25.11 -0.51
CA LYS A 219 7.03 -26.21 0.27
C LYS A 219 8.17 -25.73 1.16
N GLY A 220 8.04 -25.92 2.47
CA GLY A 220 9.04 -25.48 3.45
C GLY A 220 9.05 -23.97 3.72
N LEU A 221 8.12 -23.21 3.13
CA LEU A 221 7.95 -21.79 3.39
C LEU A 221 7.17 -21.59 4.69
N GLU A 222 7.73 -20.82 5.62
CA GLU A 222 6.99 -20.31 6.77
C GLU A 222 5.73 -19.56 6.32
N TYR A 223 4.61 -19.81 6.99
CA TYR A 223 3.27 -19.34 6.60
C TYR A 223 2.78 -19.78 5.20
N GLY A 224 3.42 -20.76 4.56
CA GLY A 224 2.96 -21.29 3.26
C GLY A 224 1.51 -21.76 3.28
N GLN A 225 1.05 -22.38 4.37
CA GLN A 225 -0.36 -22.79 4.51
C GLN A 225 -1.34 -21.60 4.51
N VAL A 226 -0.95 -20.46 5.08
CA VAL A 226 -1.75 -19.24 5.08
C VAL A 226 -1.85 -18.68 3.66
N VAL A 227 -0.72 -18.63 2.94
CA VAL A 227 -0.70 -18.20 1.53
C VAL A 227 -1.60 -19.09 0.68
N TYR A 228 -1.50 -20.41 0.83
CA TYR A 228 -2.36 -21.37 0.13
C TYR A 228 -3.86 -21.15 0.40
N LYS A 229 -4.24 -20.90 1.66
CA LYS A 229 -5.63 -20.64 2.05
C LYS A 229 -6.19 -19.35 1.47
N CYS A 230 -5.37 -18.28 1.40
CA CYS A 230 -5.77 -17.05 0.71
C CYS A 230 -6.07 -17.33 -0.77
N TRP A 231 -5.14 -18.01 -1.46
CA TRP A 231 -5.26 -18.33 -2.89
C TRP A 231 -6.44 -19.24 -3.23
N THR A 232 -6.80 -20.14 -2.32
CA THR A 232 -7.94 -21.06 -2.46
C THR A 232 -9.23 -20.49 -1.87
N ARG A 233 -9.25 -19.20 -1.49
CA ARG A 233 -10.42 -18.46 -0.96
C ARG A 233 -11.03 -19.10 0.29
N MET A 234 -10.18 -19.70 1.12
CA MET A 234 -10.61 -20.38 2.35
C MET A 234 -10.87 -19.40 3.50
N TYR A 235 -10.40 -18.16 3.39
CA TYR A 235 -10.71 -17.12 4.36
C TYR A 235 -11.91 -16.29 3.92
N THR A 236 -12.78 -15.97 4.88
CA THR A 236 -13.92 -15.07 4.65
C THR A 236 -13.63 -13.63 5.08
N GLY A 237 -12.61 -13.42 5.90
CA GLY A 237 -12.18 -12.12 6.39
C GLY A 237 -10.79 -12.19 7.02
N ILE A 238 -10.18 -11.02 7.23
CA ILE A 238 -8.79 -10.93 7.68
C ILE A 238 -8.56 -11.45 9.11
N GLN A 239 -9.58 -11.44 9.95
CA GLN A 239 -9.46 -11.91 11.34
C GLN A 239 -9.11 -13.41 11.41
N GLU A 240 -9.62 -14.22 10.48
CA GLU A 240 -9.27 -15.65 10.39
C GLU A 240 -7.78 -15.84 10.09
N MET A 241 -7.27 -15.05 9.13
CA MET A 241 -5.85 -15.05 8.74
C MET A 241 -4.94 -14.57 9.89
N VAL A 242 -5.33 -13.50 10.59
CA VAL A 242 -4.61 -12.97 11.76
C VAL A 242 -4.48 -14.02 12.87
N VAL A 243 -5.57 -14.73 13.16
CA VAL A 243 -5.60 -15.78 14.18
C VAL A 243 -4.65 -16.92 13.79
N GLU A 244 -4.67 -17.36 12.53
CA GLU A 244 -3.80 -18.43 12.05
C GLU A 244 -2.31 -18.06 12.07
N LEU A 245 -1.94 -16.88 11.58
CA LEU A 245 -0.55 -16.38 11.63
C LEU A 245 0.00 -16.35 13.07
N ARG A 246 -0.81 -15.87 14.02
CA ARG A 246 -0.41 -15.83 15.44
C ARG A 246 -0.31 -17.21 16.08
N MET A 247 -1.12 -18.18 15.65
CA MET A 247 -0.98 -19.57 16.10
C MET A 247 0.31 -20.20 15.59
N CYS A 248 0.64 -20.02 14.31
CA CYS A 248 1.89 -20.48 13.71
C CYS A 248 3.13 -19.87 14.39
N ALA A 249 3.09 -18.57 14.71
CA ALA A 249 4.19 -17.90 15.42
C ALA A 249 4.47 -18.48 16.83
N ARG A 250 3.43 -18.94 17.53
CA ARG A 250 3.55 -19.58 18.85
C ARG A 250 4.17 -20.99 18.76
N THR A 251 3.84 -21.73 17.71
CA THR A 251 4.43 -23.06 17.49
C THR A 251 5.89 -23.01 17.07
N SER A 252 6.30 -21.97 16.34
CA SER A 252 7.72 -21.80 15.94
C SER A 252 8.61 -21.27 17.06
N SER A 253 8.03 -20.69 18.12
CA SER A 253 8.77 -20.24 19.32
C SER A 253 8.89 -21.33 20.40
N SER A 254 7.99 -22.33 20.41
CA SER A 254 8.07 -23.47 21.35
C SER A 254 9.00 -24.60 20.89
N THR A 255 9.55 -24.53 19.67
CA THR A 255 10.47 -25.52 19.08
C THR A 255 11.95 -25.09 19.09
N GLY A 256 12.31 -24.06 19.87
CA GLY A 256 13.72 -23.67 20.12
C GLY A 256 14.52 -24.78 20.84
N PRO A 257 15.85 -24.86 20.63
CA PRO A 257 16.60 -26.10 20.72
C PRO A 257 16.64 -26.65 22.14
N PHE A 258 16.27 -27.92 22.29
CA PHE A 258 16.75 -28.75 23.39
C PHE A 258 18.27 -28.87 23.24
N GLU A 259 19.00 -28.07 24.01
CA GLU A 259 20.42 -28.30 24.26
C GLU A 259 20.58 -29.66 24.98
N GLN A 260 21.33 -30.56 24.36
CA GLN A 260 22.04 -31.66 25.04
C GLN A 260 23.48 -31.21 25.27
#